data_AF-A0AAN0JT74-F1
#
_entry.id   AF-A0AAN0JT74-F1
#
_cell.length_a   1.000
_cell.length_b   1.000
_cell.length_c   1.000
_cell.angle_alpha   90.00
_cell.angle_beta   90.00
_cell.angle_gamma   90.00
#
_symmetry.space_group_name_H-M   'P 1'
#
loop_
_entity.id
_entity.type
_entity.pdbx_description
1 polymer ?
#
loop_
_entity_poly.entity_id
_entity_poly.type
_entity_poly.pdbx_seq_one_letter_code
_entity_poly.pdbx_strand_id
1 'polypeptide(L)'
;MWGLGCLLLEVFNGPIHQSSNLRDTSKFPKSLSSHYLQCVNANPMARPNPSELLQSLKERGGYLSNTFISLNLKIEELQLMELNKSLDLFPDSFAHHKVLPHLLNVFEFGGAGPTVLAPLLKIGKLLPEDEYQRKIVSCIVRCFGSNDRATRLNLLQHLDQFIDQLQPSVLNNSLFGQIVTGFTDTVPTIREHTIKASLLLAPKLNDSNLSQLLKFFAKCQLDAGIRTNTTICLGKIAPHLNKQD
;
A
#
# COMPACT_ATOMS: atom_id res chain seq x y z
N MET A 1 27.42 -7.43 25.51
CA MET A 1 26.37 -7.11 26.52
C MET A 1 26.41 -5.69 27.01
N TRP A 2 27.53 -5.21 27.57
CA TRP A 2 27.62 -3.81 28.02
C TRP A 2 27.23 -2.80 26.93
N GLY A 3 27.80 -2.93 25.73
CA GLY A 3 27.44 -2.07 24.60
C GLY A 3 25.96 -2.14 24.18
N LEU A 4 25.32 -3.31 24.31
CA LEU A 4 23.88 -3.43 24.10
C LEU A 4 23.09 -2.68 25.19
N GLY A 5 23.54 -2.75 26.44
CA GLY A 5 22.98 -1.94 27.53
C GLY A 5 23.08 -0.45 27.25
N CYS A 6 24.25 0.04 26.83
CA CYS A 6 24.43 1.43 26.41
C CYS A 6 23.48 1.81 25.27
N LEU A 7 23.40 0.98 24.22
CA LEU A 7 22.51 1.21 23.08
C LEU A 7 21.04 1.28 23.51
N LEU A 8 20.59 0.36 24.37
CA LEU A 8 19.25 0.39 24.91
C LEU A 8 18.99 1.69 25.65
N LEU A 9 19.93 2.15 26.48
CA LEU A 9 19.78 3.43 27.18
C LEU A 9 19.64 4.58 26.19
N GLU A 10 20.47 4.62 25.17
CA GLU A 10 20.44 5.70 24.17
C GLU A 10 19.13 5.75 23.39
N VAL A 11 18.54 4.60 23.07
CA VAL A 11 17.25 4.51 22.38
C VAL A 11 16.11 5.14 23.20
N PHE A 12 16.09 4.97 24.52
CA PHE A 12 14.99 5.48 25.37
C PHE A 12 15.30 6.84 26.01
N ASN A 13 16.55 7.12 26.35
CA ASN A 13 16.96 8.30 27.11
C ASN A 13 17.75 9.33 26.30
N GLY A 14 18.27 8.98 25.12
CA GLY A 14 19.16 9.83 24.33
C GLY A 14 20.65 9.59 24.62
N PRO A 15 21.55 10.34 23.96
CA PRO A 15 22.98 10.05 23.94
C PRO A 15 23.63 10.01 25.33
N ILE A 16 24.55 9.05 25.53
CA ILE A 16 25.30 8.93 26.78
C ILE A 16 26.49 9.89 26.76
N HIS A 17 26.49 10.87 27.67
CA HIS A 17 27.63 11.79 27.85
C HIS A 17 28.48 11.45 29.07
N GLN A 18 27.89 10.81 30.08
CA GLN A 18 28.55 10.45 31.34
C GLN A 18 28.11 9.07 31.84
N SER A 19 28.99 8.37 32.55
CA SER A 19 28.70 7.05 33.13
C SER A 19 27.57 7.06 34.17
N SER A 20 27.29 8.19 34.79
CA SER A 20 26.16 8.40 35.70
C SER A 20 24.80 8.25 35.01
N ASN A 21 24.71 8.53 33.70
CA ASN A 21 23.46 8.41 32.93
C ASN A 21 22.95 6.96 32.89
N LEU A 22 23.82 5.97 33.02
CA LEU A 22 23.44 4.54 33.01
C LEU A 22 22.50 4.16 34.16
N ARG A 23 22.37 4.99 35.20
CA ARG A 23 21.45 4.77 36.33
C ARG A 23 20.06 5.35 36.10
N ASP A 24 19.90 6.23 35.12
CA ASP A 24 18.62 6.83 34.79
C ASP A 24 17.80 5.84 33.95
N THR A 25 16.76 5.25 34.52
CA THR A 25 15.84 4.34 33.82
C THR A 25 14.44 4.94 33.69
N SER A 26 14.31 6.26 33.86
CA SER A 26 13.01 6.94 33.96
C SER A 26 12.09 6.75 32.74
N LYS A 27 12.65 6.62 31.53
CA LYS A 27 11.90 6.41 30.28
C LYS A 27 11.84 4.94 29.82
N PHE A 28 12.40 4.01 30.59
CA PHE A 28 12.39 2.60 30.21
C PHE A 28 11.03 1.95 30.41
N PRO A 29 10.58 1.11 29.45
CA PRO A 29 9.47 0.19 29.66
C PRO A 29 9.78 -0.74 30.83
N LYS A 30 8.82 -0.91 31.75
CA LYS A 30 8.98 -1.78 32.94
C LYS A 30 9.38 -3.22 32.58
N SER A 31 8.91 -3.73 31.45
CA SER A 31 9.24 -5.07 30.94
C SER A 31 10.70 -5.23 30.50
N LEU A 32 11.42 -4.12 30.29
CA LEU A 32 12.81 -4.09 29.84
C LEU A 32 13.79 -3.69 30.96
N SER A 33 13.32 -3.02 32.02
CA SER A 33 14.20 -2.44 33.06
C SER A 33 15.09 -3.47 33.76
N SER A 34 14.55 -4.63 34.15
CA SER A 34 15.33 -5.68 34.83
C SER A 34 16.43 -6.25 33.92
N HIS A 35 16.08 -6.51 32.66
CA HIS A 35 16.99 -7.00 31.63
C HIS A 35 18.09 -5.99 31.30
N TYR A 36 17.75 -4.69 31.25
CA TYR A 36 18.72 -3.62 31.08
C TYR A 36 19.76 -3.60 32.21
N LEU A 37 19.32 -3.65 33.48
CA LEU A 37 20.21 -3.64 34.64
C LEU A 37 21.21 -4.82 34.63
N GLN A 38 20.77 -5.99 34.15
CA GLN A 38 21.67 -7.14 33.96
C GLN A 38 22.72 -6.90 32.87
N CYS A 39 22.36 -6.19 31.79
CA CYS A 39 23.29 -5.86 30.70
C CYS A 39 24.39 -4.89 31.15
N VAL A 40 24.06 -3.92 32.01
CA VAL A 40 24.99 -2.92 32.56
C VAL A 40 25.54 -3.32 33.94
N ASN A 41 25.55 -4.61 34.28
CA ASN A 41 26.15 -5.05 35.53
C ASN A 41 27.66 -4.73 35.54
N ALA A 42 28.14 -4.21 36.68
CA ALA A 42 29.56 -3.91 36.88
C ALA A 42 30.44 -5.15 36.74
N ASN A 43 29.95 -6.32 37.16
CA ASN A 43 30.63 -7.60 36.96
C ASN A 43 30.37 -8.14 35.54
N PRO A 44 31.40 -8.26 34.68
CA PRO A 44 31.24 -8.79 33.33
C PRO A 44 30.71 -10.22 33.26
N MET A 45 31.03 -11.06 34.26
CA MET A 45 30.60 -12.47 34.31
C MET A 45 29.14 -12.65 34.71
N ALA A 46 28.52 -11.63 35.33
CA ALA A 46 27.11 -11.66 35.72
C ALA A 46 26.18 -11.16 34.60
N ARG A 47 26.72 -10.78 33.44
CA ARG A 47 25.94 -10.30 32.30
C ARG A 47 25.37 -11.49 31.52
N PRO A 48 24.10 -11.43 31.07
CA PRO A 48 23.43 -12.56 30.45
C PRO A 48 24.00 -12.85 29.06
N ASN A 49 23.83 -14.08 28.58
CA ASN A 49 24.11 -14.42 27.19
C ASN A 49 23.13 -13.66 26.25
N PRO A 50 23.59 -13.07 25.13
CA PRO A 50 22.70 -12.43 24.14
C PRO A 50 21.50 -13.29 23.71
N SER A 51 21.70 -14.60 23.50
CA SER A 51 20.64 -15.50 23.05
C SER A 51 19.59 -15.73 24.13
N GLU A 52 20.02 -15.90 25.38
CA GLU A 52 19.13 -16.08 26.54
C GLU A 52 18.31 -14.82 26.81
N LEU A 53 18.95 -13.65 26.73
CA LEU A 53 18.26 -12.35 26.84
C LEU A 53 17.22 -12.19 25.74
N LEU A 54 17.56 -12.52 24.49
CA LEU A 54 16.60 -12.39 23.39
C LEU A 54 15.40 -13.33 23.58
N GLN A 55 15.62 -14.52 24.10
CA GLN A 55 14.57 -15.47 24.40
C GLN A 55 13.64 -14.95 25.50
N SER A 56 14.18 -14.45 26.62
CA SER A 56 13.37 -13.89 27.72
C SER A 56 12.57 -12.66 27.28
N LEU A 57 13.11 -11.84 26.38
CA LEU A 57 12.39 -10.68 25.84
C LEU A 57 11.23 -11.06 24.90
N LYS A 58 11.25 -12.26 24.31
CA LYS A 58 10.18 -12.79 23.42
C LYS A 58 9.10 -13.55 24.19
N GLU A 59 9.38 -14.01 25.40
CA GLU A 59 8.42 -14.69 26.26
C GLU A 59 7.20 -13.81 26.60
N ARG A 60 6.12 -14.43 27.06
CA ARG A 60 4.86 -13.75 27.36
C ARG A 60 5.11 -12.62 28.37
N GLY A 61 4.74 -11.39 27.99
CA GLY A 61 4.94 -10.18 28.82
C GLY A 61 6.32 -9.53 28.68
N GLY A 62 7.22 -10.12 27.88
CA GLY A 62 8.49 -9.52 27.48
C GLY A 62 8.31 -8.35 26.50
N TYR A 63 9.29 -7.46 26.45
CA TYR A 63 9.23 -6.25 25.62
C TYR A 63 9.07 -6.52 24.11
N LEU A 64 9.68 -7.59 23.60
CA LEU A 64 9.60 -7.98 22.19
C LEU A 64 8.38 -8.87 21.89
N SER A 65 7.58 -9.19 22.90
CA SER A 65 6.36 -9.98 22.77
C SER A 65 5.19 -9.09 22.39
N ASN A 66 5.18 -8.62 21.14
CA ASN A 66 4.10 -7.77 20.61
C ASN A 66 3.73 -8.15 19.18
N THR A 67 2.53 -7.71 18.76
CA THR A 67 1.95 -8.03 17.46
C THR A 67 2.82 -7.55 16.30
N PHE A 68 3.40 -6.35 16.41
CA PHE A 68 4.28 -5.79 15.38
C PHE A 68 5.50 -6.70 15.12
N ILE A 69 6.20 -7.13 16.18
CA ILE A 69 7.37 -8.02 16.04
C ILE A 69 6.96 -9.37 15.48
N SER A 70 5.82 -9.92 15.94
CA SER A 70 5.32 -11.20 15.45
C SER A 70 4.98 -11.18 13.95
N LEU A 71 4.38 -10.08 13.47
CA LEU A 71 4.07 -9.89 12.06
C LEU A 71 5.32 -9.59 11.22
N ASN A 72 6.22 -8.73 11.72
CA ASN A 72 7.47 -8.40 11.04
C ASN A 72 8.33 -9.64 10.76
N LEU A 73 8.45 -10.54 11.74
CA LEU A 73 9.20 -11.79 11.58
C LEU A 73 8.63 -12.73 10.50
N LYS A 74 7.36 -12.55 10.13
CA LYS A 74 6.65 -13.41 9.18
C LYS A 74 6.22 -12.65 7.92
N ILE A 75 6.70 -11.43 7.72
CA ILE A 75 6.15 -10.53 6.69
C ILE A 75 6.14 -11.15 5.29
N GLU A 76 7.15 -11.96 4.96
CA GLU A 76 7.29 -12.63 3.67
C GLU A 76 6.39 -13.88 3.54
N GLU A 77 5.94 -14.43 4.66
CA GLU A 77 5.01 -15.56 4.75
C GLU A 77 3.54 -15.11 4.88
N LEU A 78 3.31 -13.83 5.24
CA LEU A 78 1.97 -13.31 5.43
C LEU A 78 1.21 -13.29 4.10
N GLN A 79 -0.03 -13.76 4.16
CA GLN A 79 -0.95 -13.59 3.05
C GLN A 79 -1.24 -12.10 2.85
N LEU A 80 -1.32 -11.64 1.60
CA LEU A 80 -1.55 -10.22 1.29
C LEU A 80 -2.82 -9.65 1.93
N MET A 81 -3.86 -10.47 2.10
CA MET A 81 -5.08 -10.06 2.80
C MET A 81 -4.84 -9.81 4.30
N GLU A 82 -4.03 -10.65 4.95
CA GLU A 82 -3.64 -10.46 6.36
C GLU A 82 -2.71 -9.28 6.52
N LEU A 83 -1.78 -9.10 5.58
CA LEU A 83 -0.92 -7.93 5.53
C LEU A 83 -1.75 -6.65 5.43
N ASN A 84 -2.72 -6.58 4.51
CA ASN A 84 -3.60 -5.42 4.35
C ASN A 84 -4.36 -5.05 5.63
N LYS A 85 -4.86 -6.06 6.38
CA LYS A 85 -5.56 -5.86 7.65
C LYS A 85 -4.64 -5.38 8.78
N SER A 86 -3.38 -5.78 8.73
CA SER A 86 -2.39 -5.43 9.75
C SER A 86 -1.57 -4.19 9.42
N LEU A 87 -1.77 -3.56 8.25
CA LEU A 87 -1.01 -2.39 7.82
C LEU A 87 -1.02 -1.25 8.84
N ASP A 88 -2.15 -1.02 9.51
CA ASP A 88 -2.30 0.07 10.50
C ASP A 88 -1.50 -0.18 11.79
N LEU A 89 -0.98 -1.40 11.98
CA LEU A 89 -0.15 -1.76 13.13
C LEU A 89 1.34 -1.48 12.90
N PHE A 90 1.74 -1.21 11.66
CA PHE A 90 3.13 -0.90 11.33
C PHE A 90 3.39 0.61 11.44
N PRO A 91 4.53 1.03 12.00
CA PRO A 91 4.98 2.42 11.88
C PRO A 91 5.13 2.82 10.41
N ASP A 92 4.82 4.07 10.08
CA ASP A 92 4.86 4.58 8.69
C ASP A 92 6.20 4.34 8.00
N SER A 93 7.31 4.59 8.71
CA SER A 93 8.66 4.34 8.17
C SER A 93 8.88 2.86 7.85
N PHE A 94 8.31 1.95 8.64
CA PHE A 94 8.40 0.50 8.38
C PHE A 94 7.53 0.10 7.18
N ALA A 95 6.31 0.63 7.10
CA ALA A 95 5.42 0.43 5.95
C ALA A 95 6.08 0.89 4.64
N HIS A 96 6.74 2.05 4.67
CA HIS A 96 7.41 2.64 3.52
C HIS A 96 8.70 1.89 3.11
N HIS A 97 9.58 1.56 4.05
CA HIS A 97 10.91 1.04 3.73
C HIS A 97 11.02 -0.48 3.72
N LYS A 98 10.07 -1.21 4.32
CA LYS A 98 10.08 -2.68 4.36
C LYS A 98 8.85 -3.28 3.67
N VAL A 99 7.65 -2.81 4.00
CA VAL A 99 6.42 -3.42 3.46
C VAL A 99 6.21 -3.09 1.98
N LEU A 100 6.34 -1.81 1.58
CA LEU A 100 6.15 -1.40 0.19
C LEU A 100 7.11 -2.08 -0.79
N PRO A 101 8.45 -2.15 -0.55
CA PRO A 101 9.35 -2.88 -1.44
C PRO A 101 8.98 -4.36 -1.55
N HIS A 102 8.54 -4.99 -0.46
CA HIS A 102 8.06 -6.37 -0.50
C HIS A 102 6.81 -6.52 -1.37
N LEU A 103 5.81 -5.65 -1.22
CA LEU A 103 4.60 -5.65 -2.06
C LEU A 103 4.94 -5.46 -3.54
N LEU A 104 5.84 -4.55 -3.88
CA LEU A 104 6.29 -4.31 -5.25
C LEU A 104 6.99 -5.55 -5.83
N ASN A 105 7.85 -6.21 -5.06
CA ASN A 105 8.50 -7.45 -5.48
C ASN A 105 7.49 -8.59 -5.70
N VAL A 106 6.54 -8.74 -4.79
CA VAL A 106 5.46 -9.74 -4.89
C VAL A 106 4.56 -9.47 -6.10
N PHE A 107 4.34 -8.19 -6.44
CA PHE A 107 3.66 -7.82 -7.68
C PHE A 107 4.48 -8.17 -8.93
N GLU A 108 5.78 -7.86 -8.95
CA GLU A 108 6.64 -8.07 -10.11
C GLU A 108 6.91 -9.54 -10.41
N PHE A 109 7.13 -10.36 -9.37
CA PHE A 109 7.61 -11.73 -9.51
C PHE A 109 6.68 -12.79 -8.93
N GLY A 110 5.78 -12.41 -8.01
CA GLY A 110 5.00 -13.34 -7.20
C GLY A 110 3.61 -13.68 -7.76
N GLY A 111 3.20 -13.08 -8.88
CA GLY A 111 1.89 -13.37 -9.48
C GLY A 111 0.69 -13.01 -8.60
N ALA A 112 0.86 -12.05 -7.67
CA ALA A 112 -0.15 -11.67 -6.68
C ALA A 112 -1.45 -11.07 -7.24
N GLY A 113 -1.47 -10.74 -8.54
CA GLY A 113 -2.62 -10.27 -9.27
C GLY A 113 -3.35 -9.12 -8.56
N PRO A 114 -4.69 -9.17 -8.43
CA PRO A 114 -5.49 -8.07 -7.86
C PRO A 114 -5.25 -7.82 -6.36
N THR A 115 -4.76 -8.81 -5.62
CA THR A 115 -4.77 -8.75 -4.14
C THR A 115 -3.74 -7.78 -3.55
N VAL A 116 -2.72 -7.43 -4.33
CA VAL A 116 -1.68 -6.48 -3.92
C VAL A 116 -2.16 -5.03 -3.96
N LEU A 117 -3.22 -4.72 -4.74
CA LEU A 117 -3.61 -3.34 -5.02
C LEU A 117 -4.07 -2.60 -3.76
N ALA A 118 -4.93 -3.21 -2.95
CA ALA A 118 -5.45 -2.60 -1.73
C ALA A 118 -4.34 -2.21 -0.73
N PRO A 119 -3.42 -3.11 -0.32
CA PRO A 119 -2.32 -2.73 0.57
C PRO A 119 -1.36 -1.72 -0.08
N LEU A 120 -1.13 -1.82 -1.39
CA LEU A 120 -0.28 -0.88 -2.13
C LEU A 120 -0.87 0.55 -2.10
N LEU A 121 -2.15 0.71 -2.40
CA LEU A 121 -2.85 2.00 -2.37
C LEU A 121 -2.88 2.59 -0.96
N LYS A 122 -3.06 1.73 0.06
CA LYS A 122 -3.06 2.16 1.47
C LYS A 122 -1.71 2.75 1.88
N ILE A 123 -0.61 2.08 1.56
CA ILE A 123 0.74 2.62 1.83
C ILE A 123 1.05 3.81 0.93
N GLY A 124 0.53 3.83 -0.30
CA GLY A 124 0.68 4.95 -1.22
C GLY A 124 0.27 6.30 -0.64
N LYS A 125 -0.75 6.33 0.22
CA LYS A 125 -1.19 7.56 0.91
C LYS A 125 -0.14 8.18 1.84
N LEU A 126 0.86 7.42 2.25
CA LEU A 126 1.96 7.86 3.11
C LEU A 126 3.15 8.40 2.30
N LEU A 127 3.14 8.23 0.97
CA LEU A 127 4.26 8.59 0.13
C LEU A 127 4.19 10.06 -0.32
N PRO A 128 5.34 10.72 -0.48
CA PRO A 128 5.39 11.99 -1.20
C PRO A 128 5.00 11.77 -2.67
N GLU A 129 4.51 12.83 -3.31
CA GLU A 129 3.92 12.77 -4.65
C GLU A 129 4.89 12.16 -5.69
N ASP A 130 6.16 12.54 -5.65
CA ASP A 130 7.18 12.06 -6.58
C ASP A 130 7.45 10.54 -6.44
N GLU A 131 7.43 10.00 -5.22
CA GLU A 131 7.53 8.56 -4.98
C GLU A 131 6.25 7.84 -5.37
N TYR A 132 5.09 8.44 -5.11
CA TYR A 132 3.79 7.89 -5.52
C TYR A 132 3.73 7.70 -7.04
N GLN A 133 4.12 8.73 -7.80
CA GLN A 133 4.17 8.64 -9.27
C GLN A 133 5.13 7.54 -9.75
N ARG A 134 6.35 7.51 -9.19
CA ARG A 134 7.38 6.56 -9.63
C ARG A 134 7.06 5.10 -9.28
N LYS A 135 6.49 4.84 -8.10
CA LYS A 135 6.26 3.48 -7.59
C LYS A 135 4.82 3.03 -7.83
N ILE A 136 3.84 3.78 -7.34
CA ILE A 136 2.43 3.36 -7.30
C ILE A 136 1.78 3.51 -8.68
N VAL A 137 1.92 4.67 -9.33
CA VAL A 137 1.31 4.89 -10.66
C VAL A 137 1.95 3.98 -11.71
N SER A 138 3.28 3.81 -11.69
CA SER A 138 3.98 2.84 -12.54
C SER A 138 3.43 1.41 -12.37
N CYS A 139 3.19 0.98 -11.12
CA CYS A 139 2.55 -0.29 -10.82
C CYS A 139 1.13 -0.38 -11.42
N ILE A 140 0.29 0.64 -11.21
CA ILE A 140 -1.09 0.69 -11.74
C ILE A 140 -1.11 0.57 -13.26
N VAL A 141 -0.23 1.30 -13.96
CA VAL A 141 -0.11 1.22 -15.42
C VAL A 141 0.22 -0.20 -15.86
N ARG A 142 1.17 -0.86 -15.18
CA ARG A 142 1.51 -2.26 -15.45
C ARG A 142 0.33 -3.20 -15.18
N CYS A 143 -0.42 -2.99 -14.11
CA CYS A 143 -1.60 -3.80 -13.78
C CYS A 143 -2.68 -3.70 -14.89
N PHE A 144 -2.98 -2.49 -15.38
CA PHE A 144 -3.95 -2.30 -16.47
C PHE A 144 -3.50 -2.92 -17.79
N GLY A 145 -2.18 -3.00 -18.03
CA GLY A 145 -1.61 -3.69 -19.18
C GLY A 145 -1.65 -5.23 -19.08
N SER A 146 -2.01 -5.80 -17.94
CA SER A 146 -2.15 -7.26 -17.79
C SER A 146 -3.45 -7.76 -18.43
N ASN A 147 -3.42 -8.98 -18.97
CA ASN A 147 -4.60 -9.66 -19.51
C ASN A 147 -5.48 -10.31 -18.42
N ASP A 148 -5.17 -10.10 -17.14
CA ASP A 148 -5.92 -10.70 -16.03
C ASP A 148 -7.21 -9.93 -15.73
N ARG A 149 -8.35 -10.60 -15.93
CA ARG A 149 -9.67 -10.04 -15.71
C ARG A 149 -9.92 -9.65 -14.25
N ALA A 150 -9.37 -10.42 -13.30
CA ALA A 150 -9.57 -10.15 -11.88
C ALA A 150 -8.82 -8.87 -11.46
N THR A 151 -7.58 -8.70 -11.91
CA THR A 151 -6.77 -7.47 -11.77
C THR A 151 -7.51 -6.27 -12.35
N ARG A 152 -7.99 -6.38 -13.60
CA ARG A 152 -8.78 -5.33 -14.25
C ARG A 152 -10.01 -4.93 -13.43
N LEU A 153 -10.82 -5.90 -13.01
CA LEU A 153 -12.02 -5.64 -12.23
C LEU A 153 -11.68 -4.92 -10.92
N ASN A 154 -10.62 -5.37 -10.23
CA ASN A 154 -10.18 -4.77 -8.98
C ASN A 154 -9.71 -3.32 -9.18
N LEU A 155 -8.92 -3.04 -10.22
CA LEU A 155 -8.51 -1.66 -10.57
C LEU A 155 -9.70 -0.74 -10.86
N LEU A 156 -10.69 -1.23 -11.62
CA LEU A 156 -11.89 -0.45 -11.92
C LEU A 156 -12.73 -0.18 -10.66
N GLN A 157 -12.78 -1.13 -9.73
CA GLN A 157 -13.50 -0.98 -8.45
C GLN A 157 -12.87 0.02 -7.50
N HIS A 158 -11.55 0.20 -7.55
CA HIS A 158 -10.80 1.09 -6.66
C HIS A 158 -10.30 2.36 -7.35
N LEU A 159 -10.82 2.66 -8.56
CA LEU A 159 -10.37 3.79 -9.37
C LEU A 159 -10.53 5.13 -8.63
N ASP A 160 -11.60 5.27 -7.84
CA ASP A 160 -11.87 6.42 -6.99
C ASP A 160 -10.74 6.73 -5.99
N GLN A 161 -9.97 5.71 -5.58
CA GLN A 161 -8.89 5.88 -4.60
C GLN A 161 -7.61 6.48 -5.20
N PHE A 162 -7.42 6.39 -6.52
CA PHE A 162 -6.17 6.81 -7.17
C PHE A 162 -6.36 7.72 -8.38
N ILE A 163 -7.60 7.95 -8.86
CA ILE A 163 -7.87 8.76 -10.05
C ILE A 163 -7.27 10.16 -9.92
N ASP A 164 -7.37 10.80 -8.75
CA ASP A 164 -6.88 12.16 -8.54
C ASP A 164 -5.37 12.29 -8.71
N GLN A 165 -4.62 11.24 -8.32
CA GLN A 165 -3.17 11.14 -8.45
C GLN A 165 -2.73 10.80 -9.89
N LEU A 166 -3.64 10.37 -10.76
CA LEU A 166 -3.30 10.13 -12.17
C LEU A 166 -3.18 11.44 -12.93
N GLN A 167 -1.98 11.69 -13.45
CA GLN A 167 -1.75 12.78 -14.38
C GLN A 167 -2.54 12.55 -15.69
N PRO A 168 -3.13 13.60 -16.29
CA PRO A 168 -3.86 13.47 -17.54
C PRO A 168 -3.04 12.82 -18.66
N SER A 169 -1.73 13.09 -18.72
CA SER A 169 -0.81 12.47 -19.69
C SER A 169 -0.77 10.94 -19.56
N VAL A 170 -0.59 10.42 -18.34
CA VAL A 170 -0.56 8.97 -18.06
C VAL A 170 -1.91 8.35 -18.38
N LEU A 171 -3.01 9.00 -17.97
CA LEU A 171 -4.34 8.52 -18.26
C LEU A 171 -4.58 8.39 -19.77
N ASN A 172 -4.33 9.46 -20.53
CA ASN A 172 -4.65 9.50 -21.95
C ASN A 172 -3.72 8.63 -22.79
N ASN A 173 -2.43 8.56 -22.45
CA ASN A 173 -1.41 7.93 -23.30
C ASN A 173 -1.17 6.46 -22.95
N SER A 174 -1.34 6.07 -21.68
CA SER A 174 -0.95 4.74 -21.20
C SER A 174 -2.13 3.90 -20.71
N LEU A 175 -3.12 4.53 -20.05
CA LEU A 175 -4.20 3.79 -19.39
C LEU A 175 -5.47 3.67 -20.24
N PHE A 176 -5.88 4.74 -20.91
CA PHE A 176 -7.20 4.80 -21.57
C PHE A 176 -7.39 3.65 -22.59
N GLY A 177 -6.38 3.41 -23.44
CA GLY A 177 -6.40 2.31 -24.40
C GLY A 177 -6.61 0.93 -23.76
N GLN A 178 -6.09 0.72 -22.55
CA GLN A 178 -6.29 -0.53 -21.80
C GLN A 178 -7.65 -0.58 -21.13
N ILE A 179 -8.14 0.53 -20.59
CA ILE A 179 -9.44 0.61 -19.90
C ILE A 179 -10.58 0.33 -20.87
N VAL A 180 -10.56 0.90 -22.07
CA VAL A 180 -11.68 0.80 -23.02
C VAL A 180 -11.94 -0.63 -23.51
N THR A 181 -10.96 -1.53 -23.45
CA THR A 181 -11.20 -2.93 -23.80
C THR A 181 -12.17 -3.63 -22.83
N GLY A 182 -12.39 -3.05 -21.64
CA GLY A 182 -13.39 -3.51 -20.68
C GLY A 182 -14.84 -3.31 -21.14
N PHE A 183 -15.12 -2.41 -22.09
CA PHE A 183 -16.47 -2.20 -22.62
C PHE A 183 -16.99 -3.40 -23.40
N THR A 184 -16.09 -4.17 -24.00
CA THR A 184 -16.41 -5.34 -24.83
C THR A 184 -16.01 -6.65 -24.15
N ASP A 185 -15.70 -6.63 -22.86
CA ASP A 185 -15.35 -7.86 -22.12
C ASP A 185 -16.54 -8.82 -22.05
N THR A 186 -16.27 -10.13 -22.06
CA THR A 186 -17.30 -11.16 -21.98
C THR A 186 -17.99 -11.19 -20.61
N VAL A 187 -17.28 -10.82 -19.54
CA VAL A 187 -17.80 -10.77 -18.17
C VAL A 187 -18.66 -9.51 -17.97
N PRO A 188 -19.97 -9.64 -17.72
CA PRO A 188 -20.88 -8.48 -17.58
C PRO A 188 -20.44 -7.48 -16.52
N THR A 189 -19.93 -7.97 -15.39
CA THR A 189 -19.49 -7.15 -14.26
C THR A 189 -18.34 -6.23 -14.64
N ILE A 190 -17.43 -6.67 -15.53
CA ILE A 190 -16.32 -5.83 -16.02
C ILE A 190 -16.87 -4.72 -16.92
N ARG A 191 -17.80 -5.04 -17.83
CA ARG A 191 -18.45 -4.02 -18.67
C ARG A 191 -19.14 -2.95 -17.82
N GLU A 192 -19.87 -3.37 -16.79
CA GLU A 192 -20.55 -2.46 -15.88
C GLU A 192 -19.59 -1.53 -15.13
N HIS A 193 -18.50 -2.08 -14.56
CA HIS A 193 -17.51 -1.26 -13.85
C HIS A 193 -16.73 -0.35 -14.80
N THR A 194 -16.50 -0.76 -16.05
CA THR A 194 -15.87 0.10 -17.06
C THR A 194 -16.75 1.32 -17.38
N ILE A 195 -18.08 1.15 -17.46
CA ILE A 195 -19.02 2.27 -17.61
C ILE A 195 -18.98 3.17 -16.37
N LYS A 196 -19.03 2.62 -15.16
CA LYS A 196 -18.97 3.42 -13.92
C LYS A 196 -17.66 4.21 -13.82
N ALA A 197 -16.54 3.58 -14.15
CA ALA A 197 -15.22 4.21 -14.18
C ALA A 197 -15.18 5.43 -15.12
N SER A 198 -15.91 5.39 -16.24
CA SER A 198 -15.94 6.48 -17.22
C SER A 198 -16.39 7.82 -16.64
N LEU A 199 -17.21 7.81 -15.58
CA LEU A 199 -17.60 9.03 -14.85
C LEU A 199 -16.39 9.73 -14.23
N LEU A 200 -15.46 8.97 -13.67
CA LEU A 200 -14.25 9.47 -13.02
C LEU A 200 -13.17 9.85 -14.03
N LEU A 201 -13.16 9.18 -15.19
CA LEU A 201 -12.17 9.39 -16.24
C LEU A 201 -12.48 10.63 -17.08
N ALA A 202 -13.75 10.84 -17.44
CA ALA A 202 -14.17 11.87 -18.40
C ALA A 202 -13.60 13.28 -18.14
N PRO A 203 -13.53 13.80 -16.89
CA PRO A 203 -12.96 15.13 -16.63
C PRO A 203 -11.48 15.27 -17.03
N LYS A 204 -10.73 14.16 -17.07
CA LYS A 204 -9.29 14.09 -17.32
C LYS A 204 -8.93 13.60 -18.72
N LEU A 205 -9.91 13.25 -19.56
CA LEU A 205 -9.67 12.82 -20.94
C LEU A 205 -9.45 14.02 -21.87
N ASN A 206 -8.62 13.83 -22.90
CA ASN A 206 -8.50 14.73 -24.03
C ASN A 206 -9.65 14.50 -25.04
N ASP A 207 -9.84 15.43 -25.98
CA ASP A 207 -10.99 15.39 -26.92
C ASP A 207 -10.99 14.14 -27.80
N SER A 208 -9.82 13.64 -28.16
CA SER A 208 -9.67 12.42 -28.97
C SER A 208 -10.20 11.20 -28.22
N ASN A 209 -9.75 11.01 -26.97
CA ASN A 209 -10.17 9.91 -26.11
C ASN A 209 -11.62 10.06 -25.67
N LEU A 210 -12.09 11.29 -25.43
CA LEU A 210 -13.49 11.56 -25.12
C LEU A 210 -14.41 11.20 -26.29
N SER A 211 -14.02 11.57 -27.51
CA SER A 211 -14.72 11.15 -28.74
C SER A 211 -14.73 9.64 -28.91
N GLN A 212 -13.63 8.97 -28.58
CA GLN A 212 -13.54 7.51 -28.62
C GLN A 212 -14.44 6.86 -27.55
N LEU A 213 -14.51 7.41 -26.34
CA LEU A 213 -15.40 6.96 -25.27
C LEU A 213 -16.87 6.97 -25.74
N LEU A 214 -17.30 8.04 -26.42
CA LEU A 214 -18.66 8.14 -26.96
C LEU A 214 -18.98 7.03 -27.99
N LYS A 215 -18.00 6.64 -28.82
CA LYS A 215 -18.16 5.52 -29.77
C LYS A 215 -18.39 4.19 -29.05
N PHE A 216 -17.74 3.97 -27.90
CA PHE A 216 -18.00 2.78 -27.07
C PHE A 216 -19.39 2.85 -26.44
N PHE A 217 -19.78 4.00 -25.91
CA PHE A 217 -21.10 4.18 -25.28
C PHE A 217 -22.25 3.94 -26.27
N ALA A 218 -22.12 4.38 -27.53
CA ALA A 218 -23.11 4.08 -28.57
C ALA A 218 -23.32 2.57 -28.75
N LYS A 219 -22.25 1.77 -28.68
CA LYS A 219 -22.34 0.30 -28.72
C LYS A 219 -22.93 -0.27 -27.43
N CYS A 220 -22.53 0.23 -26.27
CA CYS A 220 -23.03 -0.23 -24.97
C CYS A 220 -24.53 0.05 -24.76
N GLN A 221 -25.09 1.08 -25.40
CA GLN A 221 -26.54 1.33 -25.38
C GLN A 221 -27.37 0.23 -26.08
N LEU A 222 -26.74 -0.56 -26.97
CA LEU A 222 -27.39 -1.71 -27.61
C LEU A 222 -27.35 -2.97 -26.71
N ASP A 223 -26.48 -3.02 -25.69
CA ASP A 223 -26.40 -4.14 -24.74
C ASP A 223 -27.45 -3.95 -23.63
N ALA A 224 -28.47 -4.82 -23.64
CA ALA A 224 -29.57 -4.80 -22.70
C ALA A 224 -29.15 -4.80 -21.21
N GLY A 225 -28.02 -5.42 -20.88
CA GLY A 225 -27.53 -5.53 -19.50
C GLY A 225 -26.91 -4.23 -18.96
N ILE A 226 -26.42 -3.36 -19.84
CA ILE A 226 -25.69 -2.14 -19.45
C ILE A 226 -26.24 -0.85 -20.09
N ARG A 227 -27.29 -0.93 -20.93
CA ARG A 227 -27.89 0.23 -21.63
C ARG A 227 -28.33 1.35 -20.69
N THR A 228 -28.93 0.98 -19.56
CA THR A 228 -29.45 1.95 -18.58
C THR A 228 -28.29 2.70 -17.93
N ASN A 229 -27.29 1.97 -17.43
CA ASN A 229 -26.10 2.56 -16.83
C ASN A 229 -25.32 3.42 -17.84
N THR A 230 -25.24 2.98 -19.09
CA THR A 230 -24.60 3.75 -20.17
C THR A 230 -25.32 5.07 -20.42
N THR A 231 -26.66 5.05 -20.49
CA THR A 231 -27.48 6.26 -20.70
C THR A 231 -27.37 7.23 -19.54
N ILE A 232 -27.39 6.73 -18.30
CA ILE A 232 -27.14 7.55 -17.10
C ILE A 232 -25.73 8.15 -17.14
N CYS A 233 -24.73 7.34 -17.48
CA CYS A 233 -23.34 7.78 -17.55
C CYS A 233 -23.14 8.87 -18.61
N LEU A 234 -23.72 8.71 -19.80
CA LEU A 234 -23.75 9.72 -20.87
C LEU A 234 -24.27 11.07 -20.36
N GLY A 235 -25.42 11.08 -19.70
CA GLY A 235 -26.00 12.30 -19.13
C GLY A 235 -25.07 12.96 -18.10
N LYS A 236 -24.39 12.16 -17.27
CA LYS A 236 -23.47 12.68 -16.26
C LYS A 236 -22.16 13.21 -16.83
N ILE A 237 -21.64 12.63 -17.92
CA ILE A 237 -20.40 13.12 -18.55
C ILE A 237 -20.65 14.25 -19.57
N ALA A 238 -21.91 14.52 -19.93
CA ALA A 238 -22.28 15.54 -20.91
C ALA A 238 -21.61 16.92 -20.68
N PRO A 239 -21.46 17.43 -19.44
CA PRO A 239 -20.76 18.70 -19.20
C PRO A 239 -19.28 18.70 -19.65
N HIS A 240 -18.65 17.53 -19.76
CA HIS A 240 -17.26 17.41 -20.20
C HIS A 240 -17.13 17.31 -21.72
N LEU A 241 -18.22 17.01 -22.46
CA LEU A 241 -18.21 16.83 -23.91
C LEU A 241 -18.12 18.15 -24.69
N ASN A 242 -18.55 19.25 -24.06
CA ASN A 242 -18.65 20.56 -24.68
C ASN A 242 -17.59 21.54 -24.14
N LYS A 243 -16.37 21.07 -23.85
CA LYS A 243 -15.22 21.99 -23.70
C LYS A 243 -14.85 22.55 -25.09
N GLN A 244 -15.74 23.35 -25.65
CA GLN A 244 -15.41 24.30 -26.71
C GLN A 244 -14.99 25.59 -26.00
N ASP A 245 -13.69 25.84 -25.96
CA ASP A 245 -13.20 27.22 -26.02
C ASP A 245 -13.33 27.69 -27.48
#